data_AF-A0A451CJ56-F1
#
_entry.id   AF-A0A451CJ56-F1
#
_cell.length_a   1.000
_cell.length_b   1.000
_cell.length_c   1.000
_cell.angle_alpha   90.00
_cell.angle_beta   90.00
_cell.angle_gamma   90.00
#
_symmetry.space_group_name_H-M   'P 1'
#
loop_
_entity.id
_entity.type
_entity.pdbx_description
1 polymer ?
#
loop_
_entity_poly.entity_id
_entity_poly.type
_entity_poly.pdbx_seq_one_letter_code
_entity_poly.pdbx_strand_id
1 'polypeptide(L)'
;MPDIDCRLHRKGALPMVRHDLWATITAEQLREIPDKATLGRLMTGRQATRVVDAYGQISYVHPATKGSRIYDLNHCEGIRRKTKVAVFPLLMEGDAEIRVTWTNSDGEERTWRIEPVRELDDAGFPLDAPVFGERFKANPDTVAAKNKKELDRIAYPDHDDAQEARRRQVTPFGGNLDAISHLHGIETPTYLEREGEIIDAPAPEDIRKPVPLPRALMTLSQAWGRPITREENQWLTEKYPRGIHPDELEKLEQNSAPGAPERRLRAVR
;
A
#
# COMPACT_ATOMS: atom_id res chain seq x y z
N MET A 1 44.54 -62.84 -9.32
CA MET A 1 45.30 -63.05 -8.07
C MET A 1 44.61 -64.14 -7.27
N PRO A 2 45.15 -65.38 -7.20
CA PRO A 2 44.50 -66.51 -6.52
C PRO A 2 44.70 -66.60 -5.00
N ASP A 3 45.51 -65.75 -4.38
CA ASP A 3 45.97 -65.91 -2.98
C ASP A 3 45.48 -64.83 -1.99
N ILE A 4 44.43 -64.07 -2.32
CA ILE A 4 43.89 -63.08 -1.38
C ILE A 4 42.84 -63.74 -0.49
N ASP A 5 43.17 -63.93 0.79
CA ASP A 5 42.18 -64.36 1.80
C ASP A 5 41.21 -63.20 2.09
N CYS A 6 39.96 -63.37 1.67
CA CYS A 6 38.87 -62.41 1.83
C CYS A 6 38.06 -62.63 3.13
N ARG A 7 38.51 -63.52 4.03
CA ARG A 7 37.81 -63.81 5.29
C ARG A 7 37.90 -62.61 6.24
N LEU A 8 36.83 -62.42 7.01
CA LEU A 8 36.74 -61.39 8.03
C LEU A 8 37.43 -61.87 9.30
N HIS A 9 38.43 -61.13 9.77
CA HIS A 9 39.07 -61.35 11.06
C HIS A 9 38.55 -60.33 12.08
N ARG A 10 37.91 -60.81 13.15
CA ARG A 10 37.40 -59.98 14.26
C ARG A 10 37.91 -60.54 15.59
N LYS A 11 38.22 -59.68 16.55
CA LYS A 11 38.68 -60.10 17.89
C LYS A 11 37.62 -61.00 18.55
N GLY A 12 38.01 -62.20 18.95
CA GLY A 12 37.15 -63.17 19.63
C GLY A 12 36.23 -64.01 18.72
N ALA A 13 36.32 -63.85 17.40
CA ALA A 13 35.56 -64.67 16.44
C ALA A 13 36.50 -65.43 15.50
N LEU A 14 36.09 -66.62 15.08
CA LEU A 14 36.82 -67.40 14.09
C LEU A 14 36.80 -66.67 12.73
N PRO A 15 37.88 -66.73 11.92
CA PRO A 15 37.89 -66.16 10.59
C PRO A 15 36.79 -66.80 9.73
N MET A 16 35.92 -65.97 9.16
CA MET A 16 34.78 -66.47 8.40
C MET A 16 34.57 -65.67 7.11
N VAL A 17 34.00 -66.32 6.10
CA VAL A 17 33.66 -65.65 4.84
C VAL A 17 32.47 -64.72 5.10
N ARG A 18 32.47 -63.54 4.48
CA ARG A 18 31.39 -62.55 4.63
C ARG A 18 30.01 -63.13 4.34
N HIS A 19 29.91 -64.03 3.36
CA HIS A 19 28.69 -64.75 3.00
C HIS A 19 28.18 -65.65 4.15
N ASP A 20 29.07 -66.41 4.79
CA ASP A 20 28.70 -67.31 5.90
C ASP A 20 28.19 -66.52 7.10
N LEU A 21 28.83 -65.39 7.40
CA LEU A 21 28.36 -64.47 8.43
C LEU A 21 26.96 -63.92 8.08
N TRP A 22 26.72 -63.56 6.81
CA TRP A 22 25.41 -63.07 6.36
C TRP A 22 24.32 -64.14 6.50
N ALA A 23 24.64 -65.41 6.28
CA ALA A 23 23.72 -66.53 6.48
C ALA A 23 23.33 -66.78 7.95
N THR A 24 24.03 -66.17 8.93
CA THR A 24 23.66 -66.27 10.35
C THR A 24 22.56 -65.29 10.79
N ILE A 25 22.17 -64.34 9.93
CA ILE A 25 21.14 -63.33 10.22
C ILE A 25 19.79 -64.03 10.37
N THR A 26 19.06 -63.74 11.46
CA THR A 26 17.75 -64.36 11.75
C THR A 26 16.61 -63.64 11.02
N ALA A 27 15.48 -64.33 10.84
CA ALA A 27 14.29 -63.73 10.20
C ALA A 27 13.79 -62.46 10.89
N GLU A 28 13.92 -62.37 12.22
CA GLU A 28 13.55 -61.18 13.01
C GLU A 28 14.44 -59.96 12.73
N GLN A 29 15.67 -60.19 12.25
CA GLN A 29 16.61 -59.13 11.89
C GLN A 29 16.44 -58.68 10.44
N LEU A 30 15.80 -59.49 9.60
CA LEU A 30 15.47 -59.15 8.23
C LEU A 30 14.31 -58.17 8.22
N ARG A 31 14.54 -57.00 7.61
CA ARG A 31 13.47 -56.03 7.32
C ARG A 31 13.14 -56.15 5.85
N GLU A 32 11.91 -56.56 5.56
CA GLU A 32 11.44 -56.56 4.18
C GLU A 32 11.36 -55.13 3.66
N ILE A 33 11.77 -54.98 2.41
CA ILE A 33 11.65 -53.69 1.75
C ILE A 33 10.16 -53.42 1.49
N PRO A 34 9.66 -52.20 1.74
CA PRO A 34 8.29 -51.83 1.37
C PRO A 34 8.04 -52.05 -0.12
N ASP A 35 6.77 -52.11 -0.50
CA ASP A 35 6.39 -52.27 -1.90
C ASP A 35 7.02 -51.16 -2.79
N LYS A 36 7.24 -51.51 -4.06
CA LYS A 36 7.91 -50.62 -5.02
C LYS A 36 7.18 -49.28 -5.20
N ALA A 37 5.85 -49.25 -5.05
CA ALA A 37 5.09 -48.00 -5.17
C ALA A 37 5.37 -47.09 -3.96
N THR A 38 5.44 -47.64 -2.75
CA THR A 38 5.84 -46.89 -1.53
C THR A 38 7.27 -46.37 -1.62
N LEU A 39 8.23 -47.17 -2.10
CA LEU A 39 9.61 -46.71 -2.35
C LEU A 39 9.65 -45.60 -3.40
N GLY A 40 8.84 -45.71 -4.46
CA GLY A 40 8.70 -44.70 -5.50
C GLY A 40 8.26 -43.34 -4.94
N ARG A 41 7.44 -43.32 -3.89
CA ARG A 41 7.05 -42.09 -3.19
C ARG A 41 8.20 -41.42 -2.45
N LEU A 42 9.21 -42.16 -2.02
CA LEU A 42 10.37 -41.60 -1.33
C LEU A 42 11.44 -41.12 -2.30
N MET A 43 11.53 -41.72 -3.49
CA MET A 43 12.46 -41.31 -4.54
C MET A 43 12.11 -39.92 -5.06
N THR A 44 12.92 -38.96 -4.63
CA THR A 44 12.77 -37.55 -4.95
C THR A 44 13.97 -37.12 -5.78
N GLY A 45 13.75 -36.68 -7.02
CA GLY A 45 14.85 -36.10 -7.80
C GLY A 45 15.21 -34.68 -7.33
N ARG A 46 16.11 -34.02 -8.06
CA ARG A 46 16.59 -32.67 -7.71
C ARG A 46 15.43 -31.67 -7.63
N GLN A 47 15.29 -31.01 -6.49
CA GLN A 47 14.32 -29.94 -6.27
C GLN A 47 14.54 -28.79 -7.26
N ALA A 48 13.47 -28.32 -7.87
CA ALA A 48 13.46 -27.12 -8.71
C ALA A 48 12.38 -26.15 -8.24
N THR A 49 12.74 -24.89 -8.04
CA THR A 49 11.75 -23.84 -7.73
C THR A 49 11.15 -23.32 -9.04
N ARG A 50 9.82 -23.23 -9.09
CA ARG A 50 9.06 -22.67 -10.23
C ARG A 50 8.02 -21.67 -9.75
N VAL A 51 7.69 -20.72 -10.63
CA VAL A 51 6.64 -19.73 -10.39
C VAL A 51 5.43 -20.15 -11.20
N VAL A 52 4.26 -20.13 -10.58
CA VAL A 52 2.99 -20.43 -11.27
C VAL A 52 2.64 -19.30 -12.22
N ASP A 53 2.37 -19.64 -13.47
CA ASP A 53 2.02 -18.68 -14.52
C ASP A 53 0.63 -18.06 -14.32
N ALA A 54 0.28 -17.06 -15.13
CA ALA A 54 -1.02 -16.41 -15.17
C ALA A 54 -2.17 -17.39 -15.42
N TYR A 55 -1.93 -18.51 -16.10
CA TYR A 55 -2.93 -19.56 -16.33
C TYR A 55 -3.05 -20.59 -15.20
N GLY A 56 -2.24 -20.47 -14.14
CA GLY A 56 -2.23 -21.47 -13.04
C GLY A 56 -1.41 -22.71 -13.36
N GLN A 57 -0.52 -22.65 -14.35
CA GLN A 57 0.27 -23.77 -14.84
C GLN A 57 1.76 -23.56 -14.58
N ILE A 58 2.54 -24.63 -14.64
CA ILE A 58 4.02 -24.60 -14.61
C ILE A 58 4.61 -25.41 -15.77
N SER A 59 5.74 -24.94 -16.29
CA SER A 59 6.53 -25.66 -17.29
C SER A 59 7.77 -26.28 -16.62
N TYR A 60 7.95 -27.59 -16.79
CA TYR A 60 9.05 -28.33 -16.18
C TYR A 60 9.57 -29.46 -17.08
N VAL A 61 10.90 -29.55 -17.20
CA VAL A 61 11.60 -30.62 -17.92
C VAL A 61 11.81 -31.77 -16.95
N HIS A 62 11.02 -32.83 -17.10
CA HIS A 62 11.13 -34.03 -16.28
C HIS A 62 12.35 -34.86 -16.70
N PRO A 63 13.17 -35.42 -15.79
CA PRO A 63 14.33 -36.24 -16.15
C PRO A 63 14.01 -37.46 -17.05
N ALA A 64 12.80 -38.00 -16.93
CA ALA A 64 12.32 -39.10 -17.79
C ALA A 64 11.85 -38.64 -19.18
N THR A 65 11.68 -37.34 -19.44
CA THR A 65 11.26 -36.78 -20.74
C THR A 65 12.39 -35.98 -21.38
N LYS A 66 12.51 -35.99 -22.71
CA LYS A 66 13.52 -35.22 -23.44
C LYS A 66 13.17 -33.72 -23.63
N GLY A 67 12.06 -33.24 -23.07
CA GLY A 67 11.52 -31.90 -23.30
C GLY A 67 10.67 -31.40 -22.13
N SER A 68 10.31 -30.11 -22.17
CA SER A 68 9.47 -29.48 -21.15
C SER A 68 8.03 -29.92 -21.32
N ARG A 69 7.37 -30.24 -20.20
CA ARG A 69 5.93 -30.49 -20.15
C ARG A 69 5.24 -29.41 -19.33
N ILE A 70 3.95 -29.22 -19.61
CA ILE A 70 3.07 -28.30 -18.88
C ILE A 70 2.30 -29.11 -17.83
N TYR A 71 2.20 -28.56 -16.64
CA TYR A 71 1.46 -29.14 -15.52
C TYR A 71 0.46 -28.10 -15.00
N ASP A 72 -0.79 -28.51 -14.82
CA ASP A 72 -1.85 -27.65 -14.30
C ASP A 72 -1.90 -27.73 -12.77
N LEU A 73 -1.92 -26.57 -12.11
CA LEU A 73 -2.00 -26.44 -10.65
C LEU A 73 -3.31 -25.80 -10.20
N ASN A 74 -4.26 -25.53 -11.11
CA ASN A 74 -5.53 -24.91 -10.76
C ASN A 74 -6.38 -25.75 -9.78
N HIS A 75 -6.15 -27.07 -9.73
CA HIS A 75 -6.80 -27.99 -8.80
C HIS A 75 -6.13 -28.05 -7.42
N CYS A 76 -4.93 -27.46 -7.27
CA CYS A 76 -4.20 -27.45 -6.00
C CYS A 76 -4.73 -26.33 -5.09
N GLU A 77 -5.30 -26.72 -3.95
CA GLU A 77 -5.88 -25.77 -3.00
C GLU A 77 -4.79 -24.88 -2.36
N GLY A 78 -5.01 -23.56 -2.36
CA GLY A 78 -4.11 -22.59 -1.73
C GLY A 78 -3.01 -22.05 -2.64
N ILE A 79 -2.67 -22.75 -3.73
CA ILE A 79 -1.74 -22.26 -4.74
C ILE A 79 -2.41 -21.12 -5.52
N ARG A 80 -1.73 -19.97 -5.60
CA ARG A 80 -2.18 -18.80 -6.35
C ARG A 80 -1.26 -18.55 -7.55
N ARG A 81 -1.76 -17.77 -8.50
CA ARG A 81 -0.94 -17.29 -9.63
C ARG A 81 0.22 -16.46 -9.08
N LYS A 82 1.40 -16.57 -9.70
CA LYS A 82 2.66 -15.96 -9.25
C LYS A 82 3.22 -16.49 -7.92
N THR A 83 2.64 -17.53 -7.34
CA THR A 83 3.21 -18.21 -6.17
C THR A 83 4.46 -19.02 -6.57
N LYS A 84 5.47 -19.03 -5.70
CA LYS A 84 6.65 -19.89 -5.85
C LYS A 84 6.35 -21.26 -5.26
N VAL A 85 6.62 -22.31 -6.01
CA VAL A 85 6.40 -23.70 -5.61
C VAL A 85 7.68 -24.52 -5.80
N ALA A 86 7.90 -25.49 -4.93
CA ALA A 86 8.97 -26.46 -5.07
C ALA A 86 8.48 -27.67 -5.87
N VAL A 87 9.21 -28.04 -6.91
CA VAL A 87 8.87 -29.12 -7.82
C VAL A 87 9.90 -30.23 -7.69
N PHE A 88 9.41 -31.45 -7.57
CA PHE A 88 10.18 -32.67 -7.40
C PHE A 88 9.74 -33.70 -8.45
N PRO A 89 10.63 -34.17 -9.33
CA PRO A 89 10.27 -35.20 -10.30
C PRO A 89 10.13 -36.57 -9.61
N LEU A 90 9.07 -37.31 -9.93
CA LEU A 90 8.86 -38.68 -9.47
C LEU A 90 9.45 -39.64 -10.51
N LEU A 91 10.53 -40.33 -10.13
CA LEU A 91 11.35 -41.09 -11.09
C LEU A 91 10.86 -42.52 -11.36
N MET A 92 9.95 -43.05 -10.54
CA MET A 92 9.53 -44.46 -10.60
C MET A 92 8.08 -44.69 -11.05
N GLU A 93 7.24 -43.66 -11.04
CA GLU A 93 5.79 -43.76 -11.28
C GLU A 93 5.41 -43.00 -12.56
N GLY A 94 5.01 -43.74 -13.60
CA GLY A 94 4.24 -43.19 -14.72
C GLY A 94 4.92 -42.19 -15.67
N ASP A 95 4.07 -41.56 -16.49
CA ASP A 95 4.38 -40.58 -17.54
C ASP A 95 4.86 -39.24 -16.93
N ALA A 96 6.10 -39.20 -16.45
CA ALA A 96 6.79 -37.95 -16.07
C ALA A 96 6.04 -37.09 -15.04
N GLU A 97 5.51 -37.73 -14.00
CA GLU A 97 4.76 -37.04 -12.96
C GLU A 97 5.66 -36.21 -12.03
N ILE A 98 5.06 -35.16 -11.45
CA ILE A 98 5.75 -34.29 -10.51
C ILE A 98 5.02 -34.25 -9.18
N ARG A 99 5.81 -34.12 -8.12
CA ARG A 99 5.36 -33.70 -6.80
C ARG A 99 5.60 -32.22 -6.64
N VAL A 100 4.57 -31.47 -6.28
CA VAL A 100 4.65 -30.04 -6.02
C VAL A 100 4.41 -29.82 -4.53
N THR A 101 5.33 -29.13 -3.87
CA THR A 101 5.16 -28.70 -2.49
C THR A 101 5.09 -27.18 -2.39
N TRP A 102 4.22 -26.71 -1.51
CA TRP A 102 4.06 -25.30 -1.19
C TRP A 102 3.83 -25.14 0.31
N THR A 103 4.59 -24.23 0.91
CA THR A 103 4.45 -23.86 2.31
C THR A 103 3.55 -22.63 2.41
N ASN A 104 2.47 -22.74 3.18
CA ASN A 104 1.58 -21.61 3.45
C ASN A 104 2.24 -20.60 4.42
N SER A 105 1.65 -19.42 4.57
CA SER A 105 2.06 -18.40 5.55
C SER A 105 2.07 -18.93 6.99
N ASP A 106 1.24 -19.92 7.30
CA ASP A 106 1.15 -20.56 8.62
C ASP A 106 2.25 -21.62 8.87
N GLY A 107 3.12 -21.88 7.87
CA GLY A 107 4.20 -22.85 7.97
C GLY A 107 3.81 -24.30 7.62
N GLU A 108 2.54 -24.56 7.33
CA GLU A 108 2.08 -25.86 6.86
C GLU A 108 2.56 -26.15 5.44
N GLU A 109 3.27 -27.26 5.24
CA GLU A 109 3.66 -27.74 3.91
C GLU A 109 2.57 -28.64 3.33
N ARG A 110 2.03 -28.22 2.19
CA ARG A 110 1.09 -29.03 1.41
C ARG A 110 1.79 -29.61 0.20
N THR A 111 1.49 -30.88 -0.08
CA THR A 111 2.10 -31.65 -1.14
C THR A 111 1.02 -32.19 -2.08
N TRP A 112 1.20 -31.99 -3.38
CA TRP A 112 0.34 -32.54 -4.42
C TRP A 112 1.14 -33.36 -5.42
N ARG A 113 0.47 -34.33 -6.05
CA ARG A 113 0.98 -35.12 -7.17
C ARG A 113 0.22 -34.71 -8.41
N ILE A 114 0.94 -34.30 -9.45
CA ILE A 114 0.36 -33.75 -10.68
C ILE A 114 0.95 -34.47 -11.89
N GLU A 115 0.06 -34.91 -12.77
CA GLU A 115 0.39 -35.47 -14.06
C GLU A 115 0.58 -34.36 -15.12
N PRO A 116 1.41 -34.56 -16.14
CA PRO A 116 1.54 -33.59 -17.22
C PRO A 116 0.25 -33.52 -18.06
N VAL A 117 -0.04 -32.35 -18.62
CA VAL A 117 -1.10 -32.18 -19.62
C VAL A 117 -0.68 -32.94 -20.89
N ARG A 118 -1.43 -33.99 -21.24
CA ARG A 118 -1.03 -34.98 -22.27
C ARG A 118 -1.49 -34.63 -23.67
N GLU A 119 -2.68 -34.05 -23.77
CA GLU A 119 -3.37 -33.89 -25.03
C GLU A 119 -3.22 -32.44 -25.48
N LEU A 120 -2.21 -32.16 -26.30
CA LEU A 120 -1.97 -30.85 -26.92
C LEU A 120 -2.19 -30.98 -28.44
N ASP A 121 -2.89 -30.04 -29.06
CA ASP A 121 -3.09 -29.97 -30.51
C ASP A 121 -1.81 -29.54 -31.25
N ASP A 122 -1.86 -29.53 -32.59
CA ASP A 122 -0.71 -29.13 -33.45
C ASP A 122 -0.25 -27.68 -33.21
N ALA A 123 -1.09 -26.85 -32.59
CA ALA A 123 -0.78 -25.48 -32.20
C ALA A 123 -0.37 -25.33 -30.72
N GLY A 124 -0.35 -26.43 -29.95
CA GLY A 124 0.06 -26.48 -28.55
C GLY A 124 -1.05 -26.14 -27.54
N PHE A 125 -2.33 -26.18 -27.92
CA PHE A 125 -3.47 -26.03 -27.02
C PHE A 125 -3.94 -27.37 -26.47
N PRO A 126 -4.41 -27.44 -25.21
CA PRO A 126 -4.99 -28.67 -24.68
C PRO A 126 -6.18 -29.14 -25.53
N LEU A 127 -6.31 -30.43 -25.86
CA LEU A 127 -7.47 -30.96 -26.61
C LEU A 127 -8.79 -30.88 -25.82
N ASP A 128 -8.73 -30.83 -24.48
CA ASP A 128 -9.90 -30.53 -23.61
C ASP A 128 -10.19 -29.02 -23.51
N ALA A 129 -9.47 -28.17 -24.25
CA ALA A 129 -9.77 -26.74 -24.28
C ALA A 129 -11.13 -26.52 -24.96
N PRO A 130 -12.02 -25.67 -24.40
CA PRO A 130 -13.30 -25.37 -25.02
C PRO A 130 -13.09 -24.71 -26.39
N VAL A 131 -13.71 -25.29 -27.43
CA VAL A 131 -13.72 -24.73 -28.78
C VAL A 131 -14.55 -23.44 -28.77
N PHE A 132 -13.96 -22.38 -29.30
CA PHE A 132 -14.57 -21.06 -29.36
C PHE A 132 -15.91 -21.12 -30.12
N GLY A 133 -17.01 -20.78 -29.43
CA GLY A 133 -18.37 -20.79 -29.99
C GLY A 133 -19.16 -22.09 -29.79
N GLU A 134 -18.53 -23.19 -29.37
CA GLU A 134 -19.23 -24.46 -29.14
C GLU A 134 -19.46 -24.77 -27.66
N ARG A 135 -18.49 -24.45 -26.80
CA ARG A 135 -18.58 -24.71 -25.36
C ARG A 135 -18.00 -23.53 -24.57
N PHE A 136 -18.70 -23.12 -23.52
CA PHE A 136 -18.19 -22.16 -22.54
C PHE A 136 -17.85 -22.92 -21.25
N LYS A 137 -16.55 -23.10 -20.98
CA LYS A 137 -16.06 -23.71 -19.74
C LYS A 137 -15.38 -22.61 -18.93
N ALA A 138 -16.06 -22.13 -17.89
CA ALA A 138 -15.43 -21.22 -16.93
C ALA A 138 -14.42 -21.99 -16.08
N ASN A 139 -13.28 -21.38 -15.79
CA ASN A 139 -12.34 -21.95 -14.84
C ASN A 139 -12.99 -22.05 -13.45
N PRO A 140 -12.60 -23.06 -12.65
CA PRO A 140 -13.09 -23.17 -11.28
C PRO A 140 -12.75 -21.89 -10.49
N ASP A 141 -13.70 -21.41 -9.69
CA ASP A 141 -13.48 -20.24 -8.84
C ASP A 141 -12.38 -20.53 -7.82
N THR A 142 -11.33 -19.69 -7.84
CA THR A 142 -10.30 -19.70 -6.80
C THR A 142 -10.91 -19.36 -5.43
N VAL A 143 -10.26 -19.78 -4.34
CA VAL A 143 -10.68 -19.43 -2.97
C VAL A 143 -10.87 -17.93 -2.80
N ALA A 144 -9.96 -17.11 -3.37
CA ALA A 144 -10.09 -15.65 -3.33
C ALA A 144 -11.35 -15.15 -4.07
N ALA A 145 -11.70 -15.77 -5.20
CA ALA A 145 -12.92 -15.44 -5.94
C ALA A 145 -14.19 -15.85 -5.17
N LYS A 146 -14.18 -17.02 -4.53
CA LYS A 146 -15.28 -17.46 -3.65
C LYS A 146 -15.49 -16.51 -2.47
N ASN A 147 -14.41 -16.19 -1.75
CA ASN A 147 -14.45 -15.26 -0.62
C ASN A 147 -14.93 -13.88 -1.07
N LYS A 148 -14.50 -13.40 -2.25
CA LYS A 148 -14.99 -12.15 -2.80
C LYS A 148 -16.50 -12.20 -3.08
N LYS A 149 -17.01 -13.27 -3.70
CA LYS A 149 -18.45 -13.46 -3.95
C LYS A 149 -19.24 -13.51 -2.65
N GLU A 150 -18.70 -14.14 -1.62
CA GLU A 150 -19.30 -14.20 -0.29
C GLU A 150 -19.34 -12.81 0.36
N LEU A 151 -18.23 -12.08 0.37
CA LEU A 151 -18.18 -10.70 0.86
C LEU A 151 -19.13 -9.77 0.08
N ASP A 152 -19.21 -9.95 -1.23
CA ASP A 152 -20.12 -9.21 -2.10
C ASP A 152 -21.59 -9.50 -1.72
N ARG A 153 -21.94 -10.74 -1.40
CA ARG A 153 -23.28 -11.12 -0.92
C ARG A 153 -23.60 -10.52 0.46
N ILE A 154 -22.62 -10.50 1.37
CA ILE A 154 -22.81 -9.88 2.70
C ILE A 154 -22.97 -8.36 2.56
N ALA A 155 -22.21 -7.75 1.66
CA ALA A 155 -22.27 -6.31 1.42
C ALA A 155 -23.57 -5.85 0.75
N TYR A 156 -24.15 -6.66 -0.15
CA TYR A 156 -25.37 -6.32 -0.89
C TYR A 156 -26.41 -7.45 -0.79
N PRO A 157 -27.07 -7.62 0.37
CA PRO A 157 -28.02 -8.72 0.58
C PRO A 157 -29.27 -8.62 -0.32
N ASP A 158 -29.66 -7.40 -0.72
CA ASP A 158 -30.87 -7.15 -1.51
C ASP A 158 -30.64 -7.21 -3.04
N HIS A 159 -29.43 -7.55 -3.49
CA HIS A 159 -29.08 -7.58 -4.91
C HIS A 159 -28.44 -8.92 -5.29
N ASP A 160 -29.01 -9.58 -6.31
CA ASP A 160 -28.45 -10.83 -6.86
C ASP A 160 -27.10 -10.61 -7.55
N ASP A 161 -26.89 -9.44 -8.16
CA ASP A 161 -25.60 -9.05 -8.75
C ASP A 161 -24.98 -7.84 -8.05
N ALA A 162 -23.99 -8.12 -7.20
CA ALA A 162 -23.22 -7.10 -6.51
C ALA A 162 -22.42 -6.18 -7.45
N GLN A 163 -22.08 -6.63 -8.67
CA GLN A 163 -21.42 -5.76 -9.66
C GLN A 163 -22.38 -4.71 -10.20
N GLU A 164 -23.64 -5.07 -10.41
CA GLU A 164 -24.67 -4.13 -10.82
C GLU A 164 -24.97 -3.12 -9.70
N ALA A 165 -25.08 -3.58 -8.45
CA ALA A 165 -25.26 -2.72 -7.28
C ALA A 165 -24.13 -1.68 -7.16
N ARG A 166 -22.87 -2.09 -7.38
CA ARG A 166 -21.71 -1.19 -7.41
C ARG A 166 -21.76 -0.20 -8.55
N ARG A 167 -22.16 -0.63 -9.76
CA ARG A 167 -22.32 0.26 -10.92
C ARG A 167 -23.40 1.31 -10.67
N ARG A 168 -24.46 0.95 -9.95
CA ARG A 168 -25.53 1.85 -9.51
C ARG A 168 -25.18 2.66 -8.26
N GLN A 169 -23.97 2.51 -7.72
CA GLN A 169 -23.50 3.19 -6.52
C GLN A 169 -24.40 2.97 -5.29
N VAL A 170 -25.01 1.79 -5.18
CA VAL A 170 -25.81 1.43 -4.00
C VAL A 170 -24.89 1.40 -2.76
N THR A 171 -25.35 1.95 -1.65
CA THR A 171 -24.59 1.98 -0.39
C THR A 171 -24.44 0.55 0.16
N PRO A 172 -23.20 0.07 0.40
CA PRO A 172 -22.97 -1.24 1.00
C PRO A 172 -23.58 -1.36 2.40
N PHE A 173 -23.93 -2.59 2.81
CA PHE A 173 -24.47 -2.94 4.14
C PHE A 173 -25.71 -2.12 4.53
N GLY A 174 -26.50 -1.69 3.55
CA GLY A 174 -27.71 -0.88 3.78
C GLY A 174 -27.44 0.49 4.42
N GLY A 175 -26.19 0.98 4.41
CA GLY A 175 -25.82 2.26 5.01
C GLY A 175 -25.70 2.28 6.53
N ASN A 176 -25.82 1.14 7.20
CA ASN A 176 -25.72 1.03 8.66
C ASN A 176 -24.27 0.90 9.19
N LEU A 177 -23.27 1.02 8.31
CA LEU A 177 -21.86 0.88 8.70
C LEU A 177 -21.33 2.21 9.26
N ASP A 178 -21.28 2.31 10.59
CA ASP A 178 -20.62 3.43 11.27
C ASP A 178 -19.11 3.16 11.42
N ALA A 179 -18.32 3.71 10.50
CA ALA A 179 -16.86 3.59 10.49
C ALA A 179 -16.17 4.33 11.64
N ILE A 180 -16.88 5.23 12.34
CA ILE A 180 -16.33 6.07 13.42
C ILE A 180 -16.96 5.79 14.78
N SER A 181 -17.68 4.68 14.94
CA SER A 181 -18.30 4.23 16.20
C SER A 181 -17.36 4.32 17.41
N HIS A 182 -16.08 4.02 17.23
CA HIS A 182 -15.06 4.11 18.28
C HIS A 182 -14.78 5.55 18.79
N LEU A 183 -15.05 6.57 17.97
CA LEU A 183 -14.85 7.99 18.35
C LEU A 183 -16.01 8.55 19.17
N HIS A 184 -17.21 7.95 19.07
CA HIS A 184 -18.41 8.44 19.76
C HIS A 184 -18.31 8.33 21.29
N GLY A 185 -17.43 7.48 21.82
CA GLY A 185 -17.22 7.26 23.26
C GLY A 185 -15.97 7.92 23.84
N ILE A 186 -15.31 8.82 23.10
CA ILE A 186 -14.09 9.47 23.60
C ILE A 186 -14.51 10.62 24.54
N GLU A 187 -14.34 10.40 25.84
CA GLU A 187 -14.44 11.45 26.85
C GLU A 187 -13.30 12.44 26.64
N THR A 188 -13.59 13.57 25.99
CA THR A 188 -12.63 14.67 25.89
C THR A 188 -12.54 15.34 27.26
N PRO A 189 -11.34 15.48 27.87
CA PRO A 189 -11.22 16.16 29.14
C PRO A 189 -11.72 17.60 28.98
N THR A 190 -12.76 17.95 29.73
CA THR A 190 -13.24 19.33 29.82
C THR A 190 -12.24 20.10 30.67
N TYR A 191 -11.40 20.90 30.03
CA TYR A 191 -10.48 21.79 30.73
C TYR A 191 -11.26 22.96 31.33
N LEU A 192 -11.00 23.26 32.59
CA LEU A 192 -11.55 24.45 33.25
C LEU A 192 -10.98 25.70 32.58
N GLU A 193 -11.85 26.56 32.06
CA GLU A 193 -11.46 27.88 31.54
C GLU A 193 -10.91 28.72 32.70
N ARG A 194 -9.62 29.06 32.64
CA ARG A 194 -8.98 29.94 33.62
C ARG A 194 -9.23 31.37 33.20
N GLU A 195 -9.88 32.15 34.04
CA GLU A 195 -10.03 33.58 33.79
C GLU A 195 -8.65 34.23 33.68
N GLY A 196 -8.42 34.96 32.59
CA GLY A 196 -7.19 35.70 32.35
C GLY A 196 -7.16 36.99 33.17
N GLU A 197 -5.98 37.36 33.65
CA GLU A 197 -5.77 38.65 34.30
C GLU A 197 -5.64 39.75 33.22
N ILE A 198 -6.37 40.85 33.38
CA ILE A 198 -6.32 41.97 32.44
C ILE A 198 -4.98 42.68 32.63
N ILE A 199 -4.10 42.57 31.65
CA ILE A 199 -2.84 43.32 31.62
C ILE A 199 -3.15 44.75 31.18
N ASP A 200 -2.80 45.72 32.01
CA ASP A 200 -2.85 47.14 31.66
C ASP A 200 -1.72 47.43 30.66
N ALA A 201 -2.06 47.39 29.36
CA ALA A 201 -1.11 47.68 28.30
C ALA A 201 -0.99 49.19 28.10
N PRO A 202 0.24 49.76 28.03
CA PRO A 202 0.41 51.17 27.72
C PRO A 202 -0.21 51.48 26.36
N ALA A 203 -0.78 52.69 26.22
CA ALA A 203 -1.44 53.12 25.00
C ALA A 203 -0.51 52.93 23.79
N PRO A 204 -1.00 52.36 22.66
CA PRO A 204 -0.18 52.13 21.48
C PRO A 204 0.48 53.44 21.04
N GLU A 205 1.81 53.44 20.87
CA GLU A 205 2.50 54.57 20.26
C GLU A 205 1.96 54.80 18.85
N ASP A 206 1.54 56.03 18.53
CA ASP A 206 0.95 56.33 17.22
C ASP A 206 2.04 56.36 16.14
N ILE A 207 2.13 55.29 15.35
CA ILE A 207 3.18 55.06 14.34
C ILE A 207 2.85 55.75 13.00
N ARG A 208 1.97 56.76 12.99
CA ARG A 208 1.55 57.44 11.76
C ARG A 208 2.71 58.26 11.18
N LYS A 209 2.94 58.09 9.88
CA LYS A 209 3.98 58.83 9.17
C LYS A 209 3.58 60.31 9.06
N PRO A 210 4.49 61.26 9.35
CA PRO A 210 4.20 62.68 9.16
C PRO A 210 3.92 62.99 7.69
N VAL A 211 2.94 63.87 7.45
CA VAL A 211 2.51 64.27 6.12
C VAL A 211 3.57 65.19 5.50
N PRO A 212 4.01 64.95 4.25
CA PRO A 212 5.01 65.79 3.61
C PRO A 212 4.46 67.20 3.38
N LEU A 213 5.34 68.20 3.54
CA LEU A 213 4.97 69.61 3.58
C LEU A 213 4.15 70.10 2.36
N PRO A 214 4.45 69.72 1.10
CA PRO A 214 3.65 70.17 -0.04
C PRO A 214 2.19 69.73 0.04
N ARG A 215 1.95 68.52 0.58
CA ARG A 215 0.61 67.98 0.73
C ARG A 215 -0.12 68.63 1.91
N ALA A 216 0.58 68.90 3.01
CA ALA A 216 0.03 69.64 4.14
C ALA A 216 -0.39 71.07 3.75
N LEU A 217 0.41 71.77 2.93
CA LEU A 217 0.09 73.11 2.43
C LEU A 217 -1.16 73.11 1.53
N MET A 218 -1.33 72.11 0.67
CA MET A 218 -2.56 71.98 -0.13
C MET A 218 -3.78 71.81 0.76
N THR A 219 -3.71 70.94 1.77
CA THR A 219 -4.82 70.70 2.70
C THR A 219 -5.16 71.96 3.50
N LEU A 220 -4.15 72.65 4.03
CA LEU A 220 -4.36 73.90 4.77
C LEU A 220 -4.95 75.02 3.91
N SER A 221 -4.50 75.15 2.65
CA SER A 221 -5.06 76.15 1.73
C SER A 221 -6.53 75.88 1.42
N GLN A 222 -6.91 74.61 1.30
CA GLN A 222 -8.31 74.21 1.12
C GLN A 222 -9.14 74.46 2.38
N ALA A 223 -8.63 74.08 3.55
CA ALA A 223 -9.30 74.26 4.84
C ALA A 223 -9.53 75.74 5.19
N TRP A 224 -8.53 76.60 4.95
CA TRP A 224 -8.65 78.04 5.20
C TRP A 224 -9.37 78.81 4.08
N GLY A 225 -9.64 78.17 2.94
CA GLY A 225 -10.35 78.77 1.81
C GLY A 225 -9.62 79.97 1.17
N ARG A 226 -8.30 80.09 1.39
CA ARG A 226 -7.45 81.16 0.85
C ARG A 226 -6.10 80.60 0.36
N PRO A 227 -5.45 81.24 -0.62
CA PRO A 227 -4.08 80.87 -0.98
C PRO A 227 -3.15 81.21 0.19
N ILE A 228 -2.24 80.30 0.52
CA ILE A 228 -1.23 80.49 1.57
C ILE A 228 -0.26 81.59 1.15
N THR A 229 0.02 82.54 2.04
CA THR A 229 0.94 83.64 1.72
C THR A 229 2.39 83.17 1.72
N ARG A 230 3.28 83.95 1.09
CA ARG A 230 4.71 83.60 1.01
C ARG A 230 5.37 83.52 2.39
N GLU A 231 4.95 84.37 3.32
CA GLU A 231 5.46 84.42 4.70
C GLU A 231 5.00 83.21 5.51
N GLU A 232 3.73 82.79 5.37
CA GLU A 232 3.18 81.60 6.04
C GLU A 232 3.86 80.31 5.53
N ASN A 233 4.16 80.24 4.24
CA ASN A 233 4.86 79.09 3.66
C ASN A 233 6.33 79.01 4.14
N GLN A 234 7.01 80.15 4.25
CA GLN A 234 8.36 80.20 4.81
C GLN A 234 8.38 79.75 6.27
N TRP A 235 7.42 80.22 7.07
CA TRP A 235 7.29 79.81 8.48
C TRP A 235 7.01 78.31 8.64
N LEU A 236 6.10 77.73 7.84
CA LEU A 236 5.80 76.29 7.88
C LEU A 236 7.01 75.45 7.43
N THR A 237 7.78 75.94 6.46
CA THR A 237 9.00 75.26 5.99
C THR A 237 10.12 75.26 7.03
N GLU A 238 10.28 76.37 7.75
CA GLU A 238 11.29 76.49 8.81
C GLU A 238 10.92 75.66 10.05
N LYS A 239 9.64 75.70 10.45
CA LYS A 239 9.16 75.01 11.67
C LYS A 239 9.00 73.50 11.48
N TYR A 240 8.65 73.03 10.28
CA TYR A 240 8.40 71.62 10.00
C TYR A 240 9.20 71.08 8.80
N PRO A 241 10.54 70.98 8.88
CA PRO A 241 11.37 70.56 7.75
C PRO A 241 11.17 69.11 7.32
N ARG A 242 10.70 68.23 8.23
CA ARG A 242 10.51 66.79 7.99
C ARG A 242 9.05 66.37 7.76
N GLY A 243 8.14 67.34 7.60
CA GLY A 243 6.70 67.10 7.48
C GLY A 243 5.95 67.30 8.80
N ILE A 244 4.62 67.39 8.72
CA ILE A 244 3.73 67.74 9.84
C ILE A 244 2.98 66.49 10.28
N HIS A 245 2.96 66.19 11.59
CA HIS A 245 2.18 65.06 12.11
C HIS A 245 0.67 65.31 11.90
N PRO A 246 -0.14 64.30 11.53
CA PRO A 246 -1.57 64.49 11.25
C PRO A 246 -2.34 65.27 12.32
N ASP A 247 -2.08 65.00 13.60
CA ASP A 247 -2.76 65.69 14.71
C ASP A 247 -2.36 67.18 14.84
N GLU A 248 -1.13 67.53 14.46
CA GLU A 248 -0.72 68.94 14.42
C GLU A 248 -1.26 69.65 13.18
N LEU A 249 -1.40 68.93 12.07
CA LEU A 249 -2.04 69.44 10.86
C LEU A 249 -3.51 69.79 11.14
N GLU A 250 -4.24 68.90 11.82
CA GLU A 250 -5.64 69.13 12.19
C GLU A 250 -5.78 70.33 13.15
N LYS A 251 -4.83 70.50 14.08
CA LYS A 251 -4.79 71.71 14.93
C LYS A 251 -4.52 72.99 14.14
N LEU A 252 -3.67 72.94 13.11
CA LEU A 252 -3.38 74.09 12.23
C LEU A 252 -4.56 74.40 11.29
N GLU A 253 -5.32 73.39 10.85
CA GLU A 253 -6.55 73.62 10.11
C GLU A 253 -7.56 74.43 10.95
N GLN A 254 -7.65 74.11 12.25
CA GLN A 254 -8.55 74.80 13.19
C GLN A 254 -8.04 76.18 13.62
N ASN A 255 -6.72 76.37 13.76
CA ASN A 255 -6.11 77.64 14.16
C ASN A 255 -5.25 78.23 13.03
N SER A 256 -5.72 79.32 12.39
CA SER A 256 -4.96 80.03 11.36
C SER A 256 -3.60 80.52 11.88
N ALA A 257 -2.56 80.46 11.03
CA ALA A 257 -1.19 80.85 11.37
C ALA A 257 -1.09 82.33 11.85
N PRO A 258 -0.17 82.64 12.79
CA PRO A 258 0.00 84.00 13.30
C PRO A 258 0.47 84.93 12.17
N GLY A 259 -0.32 85.96 11.84
CA GLY A 259 -0.06 86.91 10.75
C GLY A 259 -1.13 86.94 9.65
N ALA A 260 -2.19 86.14 9.74
CA ALA A 260 -3.30 86.17 8.80
C ALA A 260 -4.01 87.55 8.80
N PRO A 261 -4.22 88.21 7.64
CA PRO A 261 -5.01 89.44 7.59
C PRO A 261 -6.48 89.13 7.95
N GLU A 262 -7.04 89.89 8.88
CA GLU A 262 -8.38 89.67 9.43
C GLU A 262 -9.46 89.58 8.33
N ARG A 263 -10.31 88.57 8.47
CA ARG A 263 -11.40 88.26 7.54
C ARG A 263 -12.42 89.40 7.56
N ARG A 264 -12.38 90.30 6.57
CA ARG A 264 -13.43 91.32 6.38
C ARG A 264 -14.76 90.63 6.12
N LEU A 265 -15.63 90.59 7.13
CA LEU A 265 -17.01 90.13 7.01
C LEU A 265 -17.74 91.03 6.01
N ARG A 266 -18.15 90.48 4.86
CA ARG A 266 -19.08 91.15 3.95
C ARG A 266 -20.47 91.15 4.60
N ALA A 267 -21.01 92.32 4.91
CA ALA A 267 -22.41 92.47 5.24
C ALA A 267 -23.27 92.04 4.03
N VAL A 268 -24.15 91.07 4.23
CA VAL A 268 -25.18 90.70 3.27
C VAL A 268 -26.40 91.59 3.53
N ARG A 269 -26.92 92.16 2.44
CA ARG A 269 -28.07 93.05 2.37
C ARG A 269 -29.39 92.29 2.55
#